data_AF-A0A8I1B7P5-F1
#
_entry.id   AF-A0A8I1B7P5-F1
#
_cell.length_a   1.000
_cell.length_b   1.000
_cell.length_c   1.000
_cell.angle_alpha   90.00
_cell.angle_beta   90.00
_cell.angle_gamma   90.00
#
_symmetry.space_group_name_H-M   'P 1'
#
loop_
_entity.id
_entity.type
_entity.pdbx_description
1 polymer ?
#
loop_
_entity_poly.entity_id
_entity_poly.type
_entity_poly.pdbx_seq_one_letter_code
_entity_poly.pdbx_strand_id
1 'polypeptide(L)'
;EITLRALELGAIDFVTKPKLGIRDGLLEYTEIIADKIRAASRAKLRTPSPHAPAPAPVPMLRRPLASSEKLVIVGASTGGTEAIREVLQPLPPDSPAILITQHMPAGFTRSFAQRLDAL
;
A
#
# COMPACT_ATOMS: atom_id res chain seq x y z
N GLU A 1 -8.02 3.65 -10.99
CA GLU A 1 -8.17 2.19 -11.13
C GLU A 1 -6.97 1.50 -11.76
N ILE A 2 -6.59 1.82 -13.01
CA ILE A 2 -5.50 1.13 -13.75
C ILE A 2 -4.19 1.05 -12.96
N THR A 3 -3.74 2.15 -12.34
CA THR A 3 -2.49 2.16 -11.57
C THR A 3 -2.53 1.24 -10.35
N LEU A 4 -3.63 1.24 -9.58
CA LEU A 4 -3.78 0.35 -8.42
C LEU A 4 -3.81 -1.12 -8.87
N ARG A 5 -4.50 -1.40 -9.97
CA ARG A 5 -4.51 -2.73 -10.57
C ARG A 5 -3.12 -3.16 -11.03
N ALA A 6 -2.32 -2.26 -11.58
CA ALA A 6 -0.94 -2.56 -11.96
C ALA A 6 -0.07 -2.91 -10.74
N LEU A 7 -0.24 -2.20 -9.61
CA LEU A 7 0.46 -2.50 -8.36
C LEU A 7 0.09 -3.89 -7.83
N GLU A 8 -1.20 -4.25 -7.84
CA GLU A 8 -1.66 -5.61 -7.49
C GLU A 8 -1.06 -6.69 -8.40
N LEU A 9 -0.84 -6.36 -9.68
CA LEU A 9 -0.26 -7.27 -10.67
C LEU A 9 1.28 -7.29 -10.64
N GLY A 10 1.91 -6.60 -9.69
CA GLY A 10 3.35 -6.66 -9.45
C GLY A 10 4.14 -5.42 -9.90
N ALA A 11 3.49 -4.33 -10.29
CA ALA A 11 4.18 -3.05 -10.44
C ALA A 11 4.73 -2.60 -9.08
N ILE A 12 5.96 -2.09 -9.07
CA ILE A 12 6.67 -1.74 -7.84
C ILE A 12 6.20 -0.39 -7.28
N ASP A 13 5.98 0.57 -8.19
CA ASP A 13 5.58 1.94 -7.86
C ASP A 13 5.06 2.65 -9.11
N PHE A 14 4.66 3.92 -8.98
CA PHE A 14 4.20 4.76 -10.08
C PHE A 14 4.64 6.22 -9.93
N VAL A 15 4.51 6.96 -11.04
CA VAL A 15 4.69 8.41 -11.09
C VAL A 15 3.51 9.06 -11.81
N THR A 16 3.06 10.21 -11.33
CA THR A 16 2.02 11.01 -11.99
C THR A 16 2.66 12.03 -12.92
N LYS A 17 1.99 12.40 -14.01
CA LYS A 17 2.49 13.51 -14.86
C LYS A 17 2.71 14.77 -14.03
N PRO A 18 3.80 15.52 -14.28
CA PRO A 18 4.05 16.77 -13.57
C PRO A 18 2.95 17.77 -13.88
N LYS A 19 2.62 18.64 -12.93
CA LYS A 19 1.70 19.75 -13.18
C LYS A 19 2.39 20.72 -14.14
N LEU A 20 1.88 20.81 -15.37
CA LEU A 20 2.41 21.65 -16.44
C LEU A 20 2.34 23.13 -16.01
N GLY A 21 3.47 23.83 -15.94
CA GLY A 21 3.47 25.29 -15.80
C GLY A 21 4.67 25.96 -15.14
N ILE A 22 5.59 25.23 -14.49
CA ILE A 22 6.70 25.86 -13.74
C ILE A 22 7.99 25.07 -14.02
N ARG A 23 9.08 25.74 -14.44
CA ARG A 23 10.40 25.11 -14.65
C ARG A 23 10.87 24.36 -13.41
N ASP A 24 10.58 24.90 -12.23
CA ASP A 24 10.88 24.27 -10.93
C ASP A 24 10.14 22.94 -10.74
N GLY A 25 8.91 22.83 -11.24
CA GLY A 25 8.14 21.60 -11.18
C GLY A 25 8.73 20.45 -12.01
N LEU A 26 9.47 20.76 -13.09
CA LEU A 26 10.20 19.75 -13.87
C LEU A 26 11.47 19.27 -13.16
N LEU A 27 12.16 20.17 -12.44
CA LEU A 27 13.33 19.82 -11.64
C LEU A 27 12.93 18.94 -10.45
N GLU A 28 11.90 19.33 -9.69
CA GLU A 28 11.34 18.49 -8.62
C GLU A 28 10.88 17.13 -9.13
N TYR A 29 10.24 17.11 -10.31
CA TYR A 29 9.78 15.86 -10.91
C TYR A 29 10.94 14.93 -11.32
N THR A 30 12.08 15.51 -11.69
CA THR A 30 13.30 14.73 -11.98
C THR A 30 13.77 14.00 -10.72
N GLU A 31 13.78 14.68 -9.58
CA GLU A 31 14.14 14.05 -8.29
C GLU A 31 13.13 12.96 -7.91
N ILE A 32 11.83 13.22 -8.07
CA ILE A 32 10.78 12.20 -7.81
C ILE A 32 11.02 10.95 -8.66
N ILE A 33 11.27 11.11 -9.96
CA ILE A 33 11.55 9.97 -10.85
C ILE A 33 12.83 9.26 -10.40
N ALA A 34 13.91 9.99 -10.13
CA ALA A 34 15.18 9.40 -9.74
C ALA A 34 15.05 8.58 -8.45
N ASP A 35 14.33 9.09 -7.46
CA ASP A 35 14.07 8.38 -6.20
C ASP A 35 13.23 7.12 -6.40
N LYS A 36 12.19 7.19 -7.24
CA LYS A 36 11.37 6.01 -7.58
C LYS A 36 12.20 4.94 -8.30
N ILE A 37 13.09 5.33 -9.21
CA ILE A 37 14.01 4.41 -9.88
C ILE A 37 15.00 3.78 -8.89
N ARG A 38 15.59 4.59 -7.99
CA ARG A 38 16.52 4.10 -6.96
C ARG A 38 15.84 3.14 -5.97
N ALA A 39 14.60 3.43 -5.59
CA ALA A 39 13.80 2.55 -4.74
C ALA A 39 13.48 1.23 -5.46
N ALA A 40 13.04 1.31 -6.72
CA ALA A 40 12.74 0.13 -7.53
C ALA A 40 13.98 -0.76 -7.78
N SER A 41 15.15 -0.17 -8.01
CA SER A 41 16.38 -0.95 -8.25
C SER A 41 16.87 -1.73 -7.03
N ARG A 42 16.47 -1.30 -5.83
CA ARG A 42 16.77 -1.98 -4.55
C ARG A 42 15.61 -2.85 -4.05
N ALA A 43 14.49 -2.87 -4.77
CA ALA A 43 13.31 -3.59 -4.35
C ALA A 43 13.58 -5.09 -4.34
N LYS A 44 13.26 -5.74 -3.21
CA LYS A 44 13.27 -7.20 -3.11
C LYS A 44 11.94 -7.73 -3.61
N LEU A 45 11.92 -8.10 -4.89
CA LEU A 45 10.74 -8.73 -5.48
C LEU A 45 10.55 -10.11 -4.84
N ARG A 46 9.42 -10.30 -4.16
CA ARG A 46 8.97 -11.64 -3.80
C ARG A 46 8.44 -12.27 -5.08
N THR A 47 9.16 -13.23 -5.64
CA THR A 47 8.60 -14.08 -6.68
C THR A 47 7.55 -14.97 -6.02
N PRO A 48 6.27 -14.92 -6.44
CA PRO A 48 5.29 -15.87 -5.95
C PRO A 48 5.79 -17.26 -6.31
N SER A 49 6.12 -18.08 -5.32
CA SER A 49 6.39 -19.49 -5.59
C SER A 49 5.06 -20.13 -5.97
N PRO A 50 4.92 -20.72 -7.17
CA PRO A 50 3.68 -21.37 -7.58
C PRO A 50 3.32 -22.58 -6.70
N HIS A 51 4.22 -22.99 -5.81
CA HIS A 51 4.05 -24.11 -4.88
C HIS A 51 4.08 -23.67 -3.39
N ALA A 52 3.92 -22.39 -3.09
CA ALA A 52 3.76 -21.99 -1.70
C ALA A 52 2.43 -22.57 -1.17
N PRO A 53 2.44 -23.41 -0.12
CA PRO A 53 1.20 -23.88 0.48
C PRO A 53 0.39 -22.66 0.94
N ALA A 54 -0.91 -22.67 0.67
CA ALA A 54 -1.81 -21.63 1.15
C ALA A 54 -1.59 -21.47 2.67
N PRO A 55 -1.44 -20.23 3.19
CA PRO A 55 -1.26 -20.04 4.62
C PRO A 55 -2.43 -20.70 5.34
N ALA A 56 -2.12 -21.58 6.29
CA ALA A 56 -3.14 -22.23 7.10
C ALA A 56 -3.99 -21.13 7.78
N PRO A 57 -5.32 -21.30 7.86
CA PRO A 57 -6.18 -20.33 8.51
C PRO A 57 -5.67 -20.13 9.94
N VAL A 58 -5.23 -18.91 10.23
CA VAL A 58 -4.78 -18.54 11.58
C VAL A 58 -6.01 -18.66 12.47
N PRO A 59 -5.96 -19.40 13.59
CA PRO A 59 -7.10 -19.52 14.49
C PRO A 59 -7.51 -18.12 14.91
N MET A 60 -8.72 -17.70 14.52
CA MET A 60 -9.28 -16.42 14.94
C MET A 60 -9.51 -16.51 16.44
N LEU A 61 -8.57 -15.99 17.23
CA LEU A 61 -8.77 -15.77 18.65
C LEU A 61 -9.90 -14.75 18.77
N ARG A 62 -11.13 -15.22 19.04
CA ARG A 62 -12.24 -14.37 19.46
C ARG A 62 -11.87 -13.75 20.80
N ARG A 63 -11.15 -12.63 20.76
CA ARG A 63 -10.90 -11.80 21.92
C ARG A 63 -12.15 -10.93 22.12
N PRO A 64 -12.55 -10.64 23.37
CA PRO A 64 -13.57 -9.62 23.59
C PRO A 64 -13.14 -8.33 22.87
N LEU A 65 -14.12 -7.63 22.26
CA LEU A 65 -13.92 -6.38 21.52
C LEU A 65 -12.85 -5.55 22.21
N ALA A 66 -11.79 -5.22 21.49
CA ALA A 66 -10.74 -4.38 22.04
C ALA A 66 -11.39 -3.08 22.53
N SER A 67 -11.09 -2.69 23.77
CA SER A 67 -11.42 -1.34 24.29
C SER A 67 -11.03 -0.30 23.24
N SER A 68 -11.87 0.74 23.07
CA SER A 68 -11.66 1.83 22.10
C SER A 68 -10.36 2.62 22.33
N GLU A 69 -9.60 2.30 23.38
CA GLU A 69 -8.29 2.84 23.70
C GLU A 69 -7.15 2.26 22.83
N LYS A 70 -7.38 1.13 22.14
CA LYS A 70 -6.34 0.49 21.32
C LYS A 70 -6.37 1.00 19.88
N LEU A 71 -5.24 1.49 19.40
CA LEU A 71 -5.01 1.99 18.04
C LEU A 71 -3.72 1.40 17.47
N VAL A 72 -3.75 0.98 16.21
CA VAL A 72 -2.54 0.64 15.43
C VAL A 72 -2.26 1.77 14.45
N ILE A 73 -1.00 2.19 14.33
CA ILE A 73 -0.59 3.22 13.37
C ILE A 73 0.40 2.61 12.38
N VAL A 74 0.13 2.77 11.08
CA VAL A 74 0.95 2.22 10.00
C VAL A 74 1.41 3.35 9.07
N GLY A 75 2.72 3.42 8.83
CA GLY A 75 3.33 4.29 7.82
C GLY A 75 3.91 3.46 6.67
N ALA A 76 3.61 3.82 5.43
CA ALA A 76 4.09 3.08 4.26
C ALA A 76 4.34 3.98 3.02
N SER A 77 5.13 3.47 2.08
CA SER A 77 5.56 4.19 0.86
C SER A 77 5.63 3.22 -0.32
N THR A 78 6.77 3.06 -1.01
CA THR A 78 6.96 2.10 -2.10
C THR A 78 6.62 0.67 -1.66
N GLY A 79 5.82 -0.06 -2.45
CA GLY A 79 5.29 -1.40 -2.11
C GLY A 79 4.24 -1.42 -0.99
N GLY A 80 3.94 -0.27 -0.38
CA GLY A 80 3.04 -0.17 0.76
C GLY A 80 1.59 -0.54 0.46
N THR A 81 1.13 -0.39 -0.80
CA THR A 81 -0.24 -0.75 -1.20
C THR A 81 -0.53 -2.24 -0.98
N GLU A 82 0.36 -3.12 -1.46
CA GLU A 82 0.20 -4.56 -1.26
C GLU A 82 0.51 -4.96 0.18
N ALA A 83 1.52 -4.35 0.81
CA ALA A 83 1.85 -4.66 2.21
C ALA A 83 0.68 -4.33 3.16
N ILE A 84 0.03 -3.17 2.98
CA ILE A 84 -1.15 -2.80 3.76
C ILE A 84 -2.29 -3.78 3.49
N ARG A 85 -2.53 -4.16 2.23
CA ARG A 85 -3.55 -5.16 1.90
C ARG A 85 -3.28 -6.49 2.60
N GLU A 86 -2.05 -7.01 2.54
CA GLU A 86 -1.67 -8.26 3.21
C GLU A 86 -1.84 -8.19 4.74
N VAL A 87 -1.60 -7.02 5.35
CA VAL A 87 -1.79 -6.80 6.79
C VAL A 87 -3.27 -6.72 7.17
N LEU A 88 -4.09 -6.04 6.36
CA LEU A 88 -5.50 -5.80 6.68
C LEU A 88 -6.42 -6.98 6.34
N GLN A 89 -6.17 -7.69 5.24
CA GLN A 89 -7.04 -8.76 4.74
C GLN A 89 -7.34 -9.88 5.76
N PRO A 90 -6.39 -10.35 6.60
CA PRO A 90 -6.69 -11.39 7.58
C PRO A 90 -7.33 -10.86 8.88
N LEU A 91 -7.51 -9.54 9.03
CA LEU A 91 -7.98 -8.95 10.28
C LEU A 91 -9.48 -9.17 10.48
N PRO A 92 -9.92 -9.56 11.69
CA PRO A 92 -11.33 -9.68 11.99
C PRO A 92 -12.02 -8.31 12.16
N PRO A 93 -13.35 -8.24 12.04
CA PRO A 93 -14.12 -7.01 12.24
C PRO A 93 -14.02 -6.40 13.66
N ASP A 94 -13.62 -7.19 14.66
CA ASP A 94 -13.41 -6.77 16.06
C ASP A 94 -11.98 -6.29 16.34
N SER A 95 -11.17 -6.10 15.29
CA SER A 95 -9.82 -5.54 15.40
C SER A 95 -9.85 -4.10 15.95
N PRO A 96 -8.80 -3.68 16.69
CA PRO A 96 -8.61 -2.28 17.05
C PRO A 96 -8.60 -1.38 15.82
N ALA A 97 -8.91 -0.09 16.00
CA ALA A 97 -8.81 0.89 14.93
C ALA A 97 -7.37 0.94 14.37
N ILE A 98 -7.25 1.17 13.05
CA ILE A 98 -5.95 1.25 12.36
C ILE A 98 -5.90 2.56 11.57
N LEU A 99 -4.95 3.43 11.94
CA LEU A 99 -4.65 4.67 11.22
C LEU A 99 -3.48 4.43 10.27
N ILE A 100 -3.67 4.73 8.99
CA ILE A 100 -2.66 4.46 7.96
C ILE A 100 -2.30 5.75 7.23
N THR A 101 -1.00 6.05 7.20
CA THR A 101 -0.42 7.08 6.34
C THR A 101 0.40 6.43 5.24
N GLN A 102 -0.11 6.45 4.02
CA GLN A 102 0.59 5.93 2.84
C GLN A 102 1.02 7.10 1.95
N HIS A 103 2.31 7.18 1.61
CA HIS A 103 2.79 8.20 0.68
C HIS A 103 2.21 7.93 -0.71
N MET A 104 1.25 8.77 -1.10
CA MET A 104 0.48 8.61 -2.33
C MET A 104 -0.03 9.98 -2.82
N PRO A 105 -0.04 10.25 -4.13
CA PRO A 105 -0.58 11.50 -4.66
C PRO A 105 -2.07 11.71 -4.34
N ALA A 106 -2.48 12.97 -4.29
CA ALA A 106 -3.88 13.34 -4.12
C ALA A 106 -4.79 12.67 -5.18
N GLY A 107 -5.95 12.17 -4.76
CA GLY A 107 -6.90 11.44 -5.60
C GLY A 107 -6.72 9.91 -5.60
N PHE A 108 -5.49 9.41 -5.40
CA PHE A 108 -5.25 7.96 -5.34
C PHE A 108 -5.61 7.38 -3.97
N THR A 109 -5.46 8.15 -2.89
CA THR A 109 -5.76 7.71 -1.52
C THR A 109 -7.21 7.25 -1.34
N ARG A 110 -8.18 7.99 -1.90
CA ARG A 110 -9.61 7.59 -1.89
C ARG A 110 -9.82 6.27 -2.63
N SER A 111 -9.27 6.17 -3.84
CA SER A 111 -9.43 4.96 -4.67
C SER A 111 -8.82 3.73 -3.98
N PHE A 112 -7.68 3.92 -3.30
CA PHE A 112 -7.02 2.86 -2.54
C PHE A 112 -7.85 2.42 -1.33
N ALA A 113 -8.40 3.37 -0.56
CA ALA A 113 -9.26 3.05 0.57
C ALA A 113 -10.53 2.29 0.14
N GLN A 114 -11.21 2.76 -0.91
CA GLN A 114 -12.39 2.08 -1.47
C GLN A 114 -12.08 0.67 -1.99
N ARG A 115 -10.86 0.48 -2.54
CA ARG A 115 -10.43 -0.83 -3.01
C ARG A 115 -10.19 -1.81 -1.86
N LEU A 116 -9.56 -1.35 -0.77
CA LEU A 116 -9.36 -2.16 0.43
C LEU A 116 -10.68 -2.56 1.11
N ASP A 117 -11.65 -1.65 1.13
CA ASP A 117 -12.99 -1.88 1.71
C ASP A 117 -13.81 -2.95 0.95
N ALA A 118 -13.51 -3.14 -0.34
CA ALA A 118 -14.20 -4.10 -1.21
C ALA A 118 -13.58 -5.51 -1.23
N LEU A 119 -12.51 -5.75 -0.45
CA LEU A 119 -11.78 -7.03 -0.37
C LEU A 119 -12.14 -7.81 0.89
#